data_AF-A0A183U9C8-F1
#
_entry.id   AF-A0A183U9C8-F1
#
_cell.length_a   1.000
_cell.length_b   1.000
_cell.length_c   1.000
_cell.angle_alpha   90.00
_cell.angle_beta   90.00
_cell.angle_gamma   90.00
#
_symmetry.space_group_name_H-M   'P 1'
#
loop_
_entity.id
_entity.type
_entity.pdbx_description
1 polymer ?
#
loop_
_entity_poly.entity_id
_entity_poly.type
_entity_poly.pdbx_seq_one_letter_code
_entity_poly.pdbx_strand_id
1 'polypeptide(L)'
;MFIGNCPNKLVKLPTSASLQAGCDHRLGSDMRRDKCGICGGDGTTCTTIAGSYNERGSFGYNQVLKIPAGSANIEITQHGYRDQKDDDNYLGK
;
A
#
# COMPACT_ATOMS: atom_id res chain seq x y z
N MET A 1 -7.67 -2.70 -2.63
CA MET A 1 -7.41 -1.48 -1.85
C MET A 1 -5.90 -1.33 -1.71
N PHE A 2 -5.31 -0.20 -2.11
CA PHE A 2 -3.89 0.04 -1.94
C PHE A 2 -3.69 1.00 -0.77
N ILE A 3 -3.09 0.53 0.32
CA ILE A 3 -2.46 1.40 1.33
C ILE A 3 -0.96 1.30 1.07
N GLY A 4 -0.58 1.78 -0.12
CA GLY A 4 0.79 1.78 -0.62
C GLY A 4 1.55 3.01 -0.16
N ASN A 5 2.89 2.89 -0.15
CA ASN A 5 3.80 4.01 0.06
C ASN A 5 3.46 5.17 -0.89
N CYS A 6 3.48 6.40 -0.38
CA CYS A 6 3.28 7.59 -1.20
C CYS A 6 4.43 7.64 -2.24
N PRO A 7 4.15 7.65 -3.56
CA PRO A 7 5.19 7.81 -4.55
C PRO A 7 5.91 9.14 -4.28
N ASN A 8 7.24 9.16 -4.42
CA ASN A 8 8.03 10.36 -4.17
C ASN A 8 7.43 11.51 -4.99
N LYS A 9 6.83 12.49 -4.31
CA LYS A 9 6.14 13.58 -5.00
C LYS A 9 7.18 14.47 -5.65
N LEU A 10 6.97 14.76 -6.94
CA LEU A 10 7.66 15.83 -7.62
C LEU A 10 7.13 17.16 -7.09
N VAL A 11 8.02 17.96 -6.51
CA VAL A 11 7.71 19.31 -6.07
C VAL A 11 8.06 20.25 -7.21
N LYS A 12 7.06 21.00 -7.69
CA LYS A 12 7.22 22.01 -8.73
C LYS A 12 7.78 23.28 -8.09
N LEU A 13 8.95 23.73 -8.55
CA LEU A 13 9.58 24.95 -8.04
C LEU A 13 9.14 26.19 -8.85
N PRO A 14 9.42 27.40 -8.33
CA PRO A 14 9.18 28.65 -9.06
C PRO A 14 10.06 28.77 -10.31
N THR A 15 11.23 28.15 -10.28
CA THR A 15 12.03 27.87 -11.47
C THR A 15 11.45 26.63 -12.14
N SER A 16 11.45 26.55 -13.47
CA SER A 16 10.84 25.46 -14.27
C SER A 16 11.42 24.04 -14.01
N ALA A 17 12.20 23.86 -12.94
CA ALA A 17 12.72 22.61 -12.44
C ALA A 17 11.73 21.88 -11.52
N SER A 18 11.62 20.57 -11.68
CA SER A 18 10.92 19.67 -10.76
C SER A 18 11.93 18.86 -9.95
N LEU A 19 11.86 18.95 -8.63
CA LEU A 19 12.73 18.18 -7.74
C LEU A 19 11.92 17.16 -6.97
N GLN A 20 12.48 15.96 -6.82
CA GLN A 20 11.87 14.92 -6.00
C GLN A 20 12.06 15.28 -4.51
N ALA A 21 11.00 15.16 -3.71
CA ALA A 21 11.12 15.23 -2.26
C ALA A 21 11.51 13.85 -1.69
N GLY A 22 12.55 13.82 -0.87
CA GLY A 22 12.89 12.66 -0.06
C GLY A 22 11.95 12.51 1.14
N CYS A 23 11.93 11.32 1.75
CA CYS A 23 11.13 11.07 2.95
C CYS A 23 11.66 11.76 4.22
N ASP A 24 12.86 12.36 4.16
CA ASP A 24 13.46 13.26 5.16
C ASP A 24 12.93 14.70 5.11
N HIS A 25 11.94 14.96 4.26
CA HIS A 25 11.40 16.30 4.01
C HIS A 25 12.41 17.25 3.34
N ARG A 26 13.42 16.73 2.64
CA ARG A 26 14.38 17.53 1.87
C ARG A 26 14.14 17.41 0.36
N LEU A 27 14.19 18.56 -0.33
CA LEU A 27 14.10 18.61 -1.79
C LEU A 27 15.44 18.17 -2.42
N GLY A 28 15.37 17.31 -3.43
CA GLY A 28 16.56 16.73 -4.07
C GLY A 28 17.23 15.63 -3.26
N SER A 29 16.61 15.15 -2.18
CA SER A 29 17.10 14.01 -1.41
C SER A 29 16.67 12.69 -2.06
N ASP A 30 17.61 11.76 -2.17
CA ASP A 30 17.37 10.41 -2.68
C ASP A 30 16.81 9.45 -1.61
N MET A 31 16.57 9.96 -0.39
CA MET A 31 16.12 9.13 0.73
C MET A 31 14.68 8.66 0.51
N ARG A 32 14.49 7.34 0.57
CA ARG A 32 13.20 6.68 0.36
C ARG A 32 12.78 5.88 1.59
N ARG A 33 11.47 5.69 1.75
CA ARG A 33 10.95 4.73 2.73
C ARG A 33 11.25 3.31 2.26
N ASP A 34 11.64 2.46 3.19
CA ASP A 34 11.81 1.03 2.95
C ASP A 34 10.44 0.30 2.93
N LYS A 35 10.50 -1.03 2.80
CA LYS A 35 9.32 -1.91 2.85
C LYS A 35 8.61 -1.92 4.21
N CYS A 36 9.25 -1.40 5.26
CA CYS A 36 8.68 -1.27 6.60
C CYS A 36 8.07 0.11 6.84
N GLY A 37 8.18 1.04 5.88
CA GLY A 37 7.71 2.41 6.01
C GLY A 37 8.69 3.33 6.75
N ILE A 38 9.91 2.86 7.04
CA ILE A 38 10.97 3.61 7.70
C ILE A 38 11.79 4.37 6.66
N CYS A 39 11.97 5.67 6.88
CA CYS A 39 12.74 6.51 5.98
C CYS A 39 14.24 6.23 6.11
N GLY A 40 14.90 5.81 5.02
CA GLY A 40 16.29 5.36 5.05
C GLY A 40 16.50 4.02 5.78
N GLY A 41 15.44 3.25 6.01
CA GLY A 41 15.52 1.93 6.62
C GLY A 41 16.16 0.89 5.69
N ASP A 42 16.62 -0.21 6.28
CA ASP A 42 17.24 -1.34 5.60
C ASP A 42 16.25 -2.50 5.33
N GLY A 43 14.98 -2.34 5.74
CA GLY A 43 13.94 -3.35 5.59
C GLY A 43 14.03 -4.53 6.57
N THR A 44 14.80 -4.42 7.66
CA THR A 44 14.97 -5.51 8.64
C THR A 44 14.03 -5.43 9.85
N THR A 45 13.35 -4.30 10.03
CA THR A 45 12.51 -4.00 11.20
C THR A 45 11.10 -4.59 11.14
N CYS A 46 10.72 -5.19 10.00
CA CYS A 46 9.40 -5.76 9.79
C CYS A 46 9.47 -7.06 8.98
N THR A 47 8.39 -7.83 9.05
CA THR A 47 8.19 -9.05 8.25
C THR A 47 7.06 -8.86 7.25
N THR A 48 7.19 -9.49 6.09
CA THR A 48 6.13 -9.53 5.08
C THR A 48 5.20 -10.69 5.40
N ILE A 49 3.90 -10.41 5.51
CA ILE A 49 2.85 -11.41 5.71
C ILE A 49 2.00 -11.44 4.45
N ALA A 50 1.75 -12.62 3.92
CA ALA A 50 0.91 -12.84 2.74
C ALA A 50 -0.12 -13.94 3.03
N GLY A 51 -1.29 -13.83 2.40
CA GLY A 51 -2.37 -14.80 2.54
C GLY A 51 -3.46 -14.56 1.49
N SER A 52 -4.35 -15.54 1.35
CA SER A 52 -5.53 -15.45 0.49
C SER A 52 -6.77 -15.84 1.28
N TYR A 53 -7.92 -15.29 0.88
CA TYR A 53 -9.22 -15.60 1.46
C TYR A 53 -10.17 -15.99 0.32
N ASN A 54 -10.72 -17.20 0.39
CA ASN A 54 -11.60 -17.77 -0.64
C ASN A 54 -12.82 -18.50 -0.04
N GLU A 55 -13.14 -18.24 1.22
CA GLU A 55 -14.30 -18.85 1.88
C GLU A 55 -15.60 -18.22 1.38
N ARG A 56 -16.65 -19.04 1.27
CA ARG A 56 -18.00 -18.55 0.97
C ARG A 56 -18.52 -17.78 2.19
N GLY A 57 -18.54 -16.46 2.06
CA GLY A 57 -19.15 -15.58 3.05
C GLY A 57 -20.66 -15.77 3.15
N SER A 58 -21.22 -15.25 4.25
CA SER A 58 -22.67 -15.05 4.35
C SER A 58 -23.09 -13.79 3.61
N PHE A 59 -24.38 -13.64 3.33
CA PHE A 59 -24.90 -12.41 2.74
C PHE A 59 -24.56 -11.20 3.62
N GLY A 60 -24.01 -10.14 3.02
CA GLY A 60 -23.58 -8.93 3.70
C GLY A 60 -22.06 -8.80 3.85
N TYR A 61 -21.61 -8.00 4.81
CA TYR A 61 -20.19 -7.74 5.06
C TYR A 61 -19.57 -8.88 5.87
N ASN A 62 -18.53 -9.49 5.32
CA ASN A 62 -17.73 -10.51 6.01
C ASN A 62 -16.37 -9.91 6.37
N GLN A 63 -15.96 -10.04 7.63
CA GLN A 63 -14.63 -9.60 8.06
C GLN A 63 -13.60 -10.64 7.62
N VAL A 64 -12.81 -10.31 6.59
CA VAL A 64 -11.80 -11.22 6.02
C VAL A 64 -10.43 -11.12 6.69
N LEU A 65 -10.04 -9.92 7.13
CA LEU A 65 -8.78 -9.67 7.82
C LEU A 65 -8.84 -8.36 8.62
N LYS A 66 -8.03 -8.26 9.66
CA LYS A 66 -7.77 -7.01 10.38
C LYS A 66 -6.31 -6.64 10.21
N ILE A 67 -6.05 -5.47 9.63
CA ILE A 67 -4.69 -4.94 9.48
C ILE A 67 -4.25 -4.34 10.81
N PRO A 68 -3.19 -4.85 11.46
CA PRO A 68 -2.68 -4.26 12.68
C PRO A 68 -2.17 -2.83 12.48
N ALA A 69 -2.20 -2.03 13.53
CA ALA A 69 -1.54 -0.73 13.52
C ALA A 69 -0.04 -0.90 13.29
N GLY A 70 0.56 -0.03 12.47
CA GLY A 70 1.98 -0.10 12.12
C GLY A 70 2.31 -0.94 10.89
N SER A 71 1.34 -1.62 10.27
CA SER A 71 1.55 -2.24 8.96
C SER A 71 1.82 -1.18 7.88
N ALA A 72 2.77 -1.47 6.99
CA ALA A 72 3.15 -0.64 5.86
C ALA A 72 3.18 -1.48 4.57
N ASN A 73 3.13 -0.82 3.41
CA ASN A 73 3.17 -1.48 2.09
C ASN A 73 2.09 -2.56 1.92
N ILE A 74 0.84 -2.19 2.25
CA ILE A 74 -0.29 -3.12 2.22
C ILE A 74 -0.86 -3.16 0.80
N GLU A 75 -0.87 -4.36 0.24
CA GLU A 75 -1.51 -4.68 -1.03
C GLU A 75 -2.68 -5.65 -0.80
N ILE A 76 -3.88 -5.24 -1.22
CA ILE A 76 -5.07 -6.10 -1.18
C ILE A 76 -5.69 -6.10 -2.58
N THR A 77 -5.58 -7.24 -3.25
CA THR A 77 -6.20 -7.50 -4.54
C THR A 77 -7.42 -8.40 -4.37
N GLN A 78 -8.47 -8.11 -5.14
CA GLN A 78 -9.61 -9.00 -5.28
C GLN A 78 -9.61 -9.50 -6.71
N HIS A 79 -9.68 -10.82 -6.87
CA HIS A 79 -9.81 -11.48 -8.17
C HIS A 79 -11.20 -12.11 -8.22
N GLY A 80 -11.90 -11.91 -9.34
CA GLY A 80 -13.22 -12.49 -9.54
C GLY A 80 -13.15 -14.03 -9.61
N TYR A 81 -14.20 -14.69 -9.16
CA TYR A 81 -14.29 -16.15 -9.26
C TYR A 81 -14.21 -16.62 -10.73
N ARG A 82 -13.18 -17.41 -11.10
CA ARG A 82 -12.93 -17.88 -12.48
C ARG A 82 -12.86 -16.75 -13.52
N ASP A 83 -12.22 -15.63 -13.18
CA ASP A 83 -12.11 -14.46 -14.06
C ASP A 83 -13.46 -13.83 -14.46
N GLN A 84 -14.55 -14.18 -13.76
CA GLN A 84 -15.83 -13.51 -13.92
C GLN A 84 -15.71 -12.09 -13.36
N LYS A 85 -16.04 -11.10 -14.19
CA LYS A 85 -15.98 -9.68 -13.81
C LYS A 85 -17.08 -9.28 -12.82
N ASP A 86 -18.13 -10.09 -12.72
CA ASP A 86 -19.34 -9.82 -11.96
C ASP A 86 -19.63 -11.01 -11.03
N ASP A 87 -18.92 -11.11 -9.89
CA ASP A 87 -19.11 -12.16 -8.88
C ASP A 87 -19.77 -11.66 -7.58
N ASP A 88 -20.37 -10.46 -7.62
CA ASP A 88 -21.11 -9.78 -6.54
C ASP A 88 -20.34 -9.62 -5.22
N ASN A 89 -19.04 -9.91 -5.19
CA ASN A 89 -18.18 -9.72 -4.03
C ASN A 89 -17.37 -8.43 -4.21
N TYR A 90 -17.27 -7.61 -3.18
CA TYR A 90 -16.49 -6.38 -3.23
C TYR A 90 -15.77 -6.14 -1.90
N LEU A 91 -14.50 -5.73 -1.95
CA LEU A 91 -13.76 -5.28 -0.77
C LEU A 91 -14.39 -4.00 -0.20
N GLY A 92 -14.85 -4.08 1.04
CA GLY A 92 -15.29 -2.94 1.85
C GLY A 92 -14.18 -2.39 2.74
N LYS A 93 -14.39 -1.19 3.29
CA LYS A 93 -13.53 -0.54 4.29
C LYS A 93 -14.17 -0.55 5.68
#